data_AF-A0A353SB53-F1
#
_entry.id   AF-A0A353SB53-F1
#
_cell.length_a   1.000
_cell.length_b   1.000
_cell.length_c   1.000
_cell.angle_alpha   90.00
_cell.angle_beta   90.00
_cell.angle_gamma   90.00
#
_symmetry.space_group_name_H-M   'P 1'
#
loop_
_entity.id
_entity.type
_entity.pdbx_description
1 polymer ?
#
loop_
_entity_poly.entity_id
_entity_poly.type
_entity_poly.pdbx_seq_one_letter_code
_entity_poly.pdbx_strand_id
1 'polypeptide(L)'
;HLGSIERPLRIMDQWTYHNRLYRAASFVSGMPNLELVQLTSFGCGLDAVTADQVDEILRAKSRMYTLIKIDEGSNLGAVRIRIRSLIAAVKARERRNLRLPVKSSAYRRQVFSKEMRYTHTILAPQMSPIHFRILQQAFRAAGYNFVILDAVDPAAVETGLKYVNNDACYPSILVAGQMIAALQSGKYDLNKVSLMITQTGGGCRATNYIGFIRRALADAGLSHIPVISLSAQGFEQNPGFKITFKLLDAALKAVIIGDLLMRCLYRVRPYEAEPGSADRLLEKWSTVAERAMGHMGVFRYHQIIRGIVRDFDRLPLLPVKKPRVGVVGEILVKFHPTANNQIVETIEREGAECVMPDLADFLFYSFSTGIFRHEELAFPKKTERNARLFVWLLERYRTCMKRCLRKSRRFEAPTLIYKLMKGVDDIVQTGNIMGEGWFLTAEMVELIRDGVSSIACVQPFACLPNHVTGKGMIKELRRRYPDANIAAIDYDPGSSEVNQLNRLKLLLSNAPVGRHPDEGADGMIHVPGGGVVEPELRHAEGGMAFGDTEPVNASDMPVAD
;
A
#
# COMPACT_ATOMS: atom_id res chain seq x y z
N HIS A 1 0.67 6.32 -34.72
CA HIS A 1 1.76 6.82 -35.56
C HIS A 1 2.28 5.72 -36.48
N LEU A 2 2.33 4.42 -36.09
CA LEU A 2 2.69 3.33 -37.01
C LEU A 2 1.59 2.27 -37.27
N GLY A 3 0.68 1.99 -36.33
CA GLY A 3 -0.42 1.02 -36.52
C GLY A 3 -1.64 1.25 -35.64
N SER A 4 -2.74 0.56 -35.95
CA SER A 4 -3.95 0.48 -35.13
C SER A 4 -3.87 -0.68 -34.14
N ILE A 5 -4.41 -0.52 -32.94
CA ILE A 5 -4.41 -1.57 -31.90
C ILE A 5 -5.83 -2.13 -31.79
N GLU A 6 -5.96 -3.46 -31.75
CA GLU A 6 -7.23 -4.11 -31.45
C GLU A 6 -7.60 -3.85 -29.98
N ARG A 7 -8.81 -3.34 -29.74
CA ARG A 7 -9.30 -2.93 -28.42
C ARG A 7 -10.50 -3.79 -28.00
N PRO A 8 -10.75 -3.93 -26.69
CA PRO A 8 -10.03 -3.31 -25.57
C PRO A 8 -8.70 -4.01 -25.24
N LEU A 9 -7.78 -3.29 -24.59
CA LEU A 9 -6.58 -3.88 -23.98
C LEU A 9 -6.93 -4.50 -22.62
N ARG A 10 -6.11 -5.44 -22.14
CA ARG A 10 -6.27 -6.04 -20.80
C ARG A 10 -6.00 -5.01 -19.70
N ILE A 11 -5.02 -4.16 -19.94
CA ILE A 11 -4.56 -3.12 -19.03
C ILE A 11 -5.31 -1.80 -19.25
N MET A 12 -5.21 -0.91 -18.28
CA MET A 12 -5.58 0.49 -18.44
C MET A 12 -4.50 1.25 -19.22
N ASP A 13 -4.91 1.75 -20.37
CA ASP A 13 -4.08 2.50 -21.30
C ASP A 13 -4.03 3.99 -20.89
N GLN A 14 -3.11 4.30 -19.97
CA GLN A 14 -3.01 5.62 -19.33
C GLN A 14 -1.68 6.34 -19.58
N TRP A 15 -0.70 5.69 -20.20
CA TRP A 15 0.63 6.27 -20.45
C TRP A 15 0.84 6.54 -21.94
N THR A 16 0.84 7.81 -22.32
CA THR A 16 0.93 8.28 -23.72
C THR A 16 2.11 7.70 -24.49
N TYR A 17 3.29 7.64 -23.87
CA TYR A 17 4.48 7.10 -24.53
C TYR A 17 4.42 5.59 -24.71
N HIS A 18 3.92 4.83 -23.73
CA HIS A 18 3.84 3.37 -23.83
C HIS A 18 2.76 2.92 -24.81
N ASN A 19 1.70 3.71 -25.01
CA ASN A 19 0.74 3.48 -26.09
C ASN A 19 1.43 3.35 -27.45
N ARG A 20 2.56 4.05 -27.64
CA ARG A 20 3.36 3.95 -28.86
C ARG A 20 3.94 2.54 -29.07
N LEU A 21 4.38 1.89 -28.01
CA LEU A 21 4.89 0.51 -28.04
C LEU A 21 3.80 -0.46 -28.47
N TYR A 22 2.57 -0.32 -27.94
CA TYR A 22 1.45 -1.18 -28.34
C TYR A 22 1.11 -1.02 -29.84
N ARG A 23 1.17 0.21 -30.37
CA ARG A 23 0.95 0.48 -31.80
C ARG A 23 2.08 -0.12 -32.66
N ALA A 24 3.32 -0.01 -32.21
CA ALA A 24 4.48 -0.58 -32.90
C ALA A 24 4.41 -2.11 -32.91
N ALA A 25 4.07 -2.73 -31.78
CA ALA A 25 3.84 -4.17 -31.69
C ALA A 25 2.75 -4.64 -32.66
N SER A 26 1.62 -3.94 -32.70
CA SER A 26 0.53 -4.25 -33.64
C SER A 26 0.98 -4.13 -35.10
N PHE A 27 1.69 -3.05 -35.47
CA PHE A 27 2.21 -2.86 -36.81
C PHE A 27 3.19 -3.97 -37.21
N VAL A 28 4.21 -4.24 -36.38
CA VAL A 28 5.19 -5.30 -36.62
C VAL A 28 4.51 -6.66 -36.71
N SER A 29 3.43 -6.87 -35.96
CA SER A 29 2.71 -8.15 -35.97
C SER A 29 2.03 -8.49 -37.30
N GLY A 30 1.74 -7.47 -38.12
CA GLY A 30 1.19 -7.63 -39.47
C GLY A 30 2.26 -7.70 -40.58
N MET A 31 3.54 -7.49 -40.25
CA MET A 31 4.62 -7.42 -41.23
C MET A 31 5.46 -8.70 -41.18
N PRO A 32 5.49 -9.50 -42.25
CA PRO A 32 6.19 -10.80 -42.23
C PRO A 32 7.71 -10.65 -42.04
N ASN A 33 8.28 -9.54 -42.51
CA ASN A 33 9.70 -9.25 -42.58
C ASN A 33 10.24 -8.41 -41.40
N LEU A 34 9.44 -8.14 -40.35
CA LEU A 34 9.85 -7.34 -39.19
C LEU A 34 9.73 -8.11 -37.89
N GLU A 35 10.75 -8.07 -37.03
CA GLU A 35 10.67 -8.58 -35.65
C GLU A 35 10.81 -7.43 -34.65
N LEU A 36 10.12 -7.51 -33.51
CA LEU A 36 10.19 -6.49 -32.47
C LEU A 36 11.22 -6.88 -31.41
N VAL A 37 12.18 -5.99 -31.16
CA VAL A 37 13.07 -6.05 -30.02
C VAL A 37 12.75 -4.86 -29.10
N GLN A 38 12.27 -5.14 -27.89
CA GLN A 38 12.00 -4.12 -26.89
C GLN A 38 13.20 -4.00 -25.96
N LEU A 39 13.74 -2.78 -25.86
CA LEU A 39 14.77 -2.42 -24.90
C LEU A 39 14.10 -1.79 -23.67
N THR A 40 14.48 -2.22 -22.48
CA THR A 40 13.94 -1.70 -21.21
C THR A 40 15.07 -1.40 -20.25
N SER A 41 14.87 -0.41 -19.39
CA SER A 41 15.85 -0.08 -18.35
C SER A 41 15.56 -0.90 -17.10
N PHE A 42 16.61 -1.41 -16.44
CA PHE A 42 16.45 -2.01 -15.12
C PHE A 42 15.80 -1.00 -14.16
N GLY A 43 14.84 -1.46 -13.36
CA GLY A 43 14.07 -0.60 -12.44
C GLY A 43 13.01 0.31 -13.08
N CYS A 44 12.82 0.30 -14.40
CA CYS A 44 11.74 1.07 -15.03
C CYS A 44 10.38 0.44 -14.71
N GLY A 45 9.66 1.00 -13.74
CA GLY A 45 8.44 0.35 -13.25
C GLY A 45 7.26 0.33 -14.23
N LEU A 46 7.22 1.18 -15.26
CA LEU A 46 6.15 1.12 -16.26
C LEU A 46 6.32 -0.05 -17.24
N ASP A 47 7.57 -0.43 -17.51
CA ASP A 47 7.89 -1.51 -18.45
C ASP A 47 7.33 -2.87 -18.00
N ALA A 48 7.19 -3.08 -16.69
CA ALA A 48 6.56 -4.28 -16.13
C ALA A 48 5.13 -4.53 -16.63
N VAL A 49 4.35 -3.47 -16.86
CA VAL A 49 2.98 -3.58 -17.38
C VAL A 49 2.99 -3.67 -18.91
N THR A 50 3.90 -2.92 -19.53
CA THR A 50 3.87 -2.66 -20.96
C THR A 50 4.49 -3.82 -21.74
N ALA A 51 5.53 -4.45 -21.19
CA ALA A 51 6.16 -5.64 -21.73
C ALA A 51 5.15 -6.79 -21.90
N ASP A 52 4.37 -7.10 -20.86
CA ASP A 52 3.33 -8.14 -20.92
C ASP A 52 2.28 -7.83 -22.00
N GLN A 53 1.85 -6.56 -22.10
CA GLN A 53 0.84 -6.18 -23.08
C GLN A 53 1.38 -6.21 -24.52
N VAL A 54 2.66 -5.89 -24.73
CA VAL A 54 3.34 -6.02 -26.03
C VAL A 54 3.51 -7.49 -26.41
N ASP A 55 3.92 -8.34 -25.47
CA ASP A 55 4.03 -9.80 -25.66
C ASP A 55 2.70 -10.39 -26.10
N GLU A 56 1.60 -10.02 -25.44
CA GLU A 56 0.24 -10.44 -25.80
C GLU A 56 -0.15 -10.07 -27.24
N ILE A 57 0.13 -8.83 -27.66
CA ILE A 57 -0.19 -8.36 -29.01
C ILE A 57 0.58 -9.18 -30.05
N LEU A 58 1.88 -9.42 -29.83
CA LEU A 58 2.71 -10.20 -30.74
C LEU A 58 2.29 -11.67 -30.78
N ARG A 59 2.09 -12.30 -29.62
CA ARG A 59 1.69 -13.71 -29.52
C ARG A 59 0.33 -13.98 -30.14
N ALA A 60 -0.61 -13.04 -30.06
CA ALA A 60 -1.92 -13.17 -30.73
C ALA A 60 -1.78 -13.33 -32.25
N LYS A 61 -0.75 -12.73 -32.85
CA LYS A 61 -0.40 -12.89 -34.27
C LYS A 61 0.71 -13.92 -34.50
N SER A 62 0.96 -14.76 -33.49
CA SER A 62 2.01 -15.78 -33.51
C SER A 62 3.41 -15.21 -33.81
N ARG A 63 3.72 -14.01 -33.34
CA ARG A 63 5.06 -13.41 -33.44
C ARG A 63 5.84 -13.61 -32.16
N MET A 64 7.17 -13.58 -32.28
CA MET A 64 8.06 -13.72 -31.13
C MET A 64 8.24 -12.36 -30.45
N TYR A 65 8.26 -12.35 -29.12
CA TYR A 65 8.62 -11.18 -28.35
C TYR A 65 10.04 -11.33 -27.80
N THR A 66 10.89 -10.33 -28.06
CA THR A 66 12.25 -10.28 -27.53
C THR A 66 12.40 -9.05 -26.65
N LEU A 67 12.56 -9.28 -25.35
CA LEU A 67 12.87 -8.26 -24.36
C LEU A 67 14.35 -8.30 -24.00
N ILE A 68 15.00 -7.14 -24.02
CA ILE A 68 16.38 -6.95 -23.57
C ILE A 68 16.36 -5.87 -22.49
N LYS A 69 16.82 -6.27 -21.29
CA LYS A 69 17.04 -5.33 -20.19
C LYS A 69 18.44 -4.75 -20.30
N ILE A 70 18.52 -3.43 -20.20
CA ILE A 70 19.75 -2.65 -20.16
C ILE A 70 19.86 -2.11 -18.75
N ASP A 71 21.05 -2.23 -18.18
CA ASP A 71 21.40 -1.66 -16.87
C ASP A 71 22.62 -0.76 -17.05
N GLU A 72 23.08 -0.10 -15.99
CA GLU A 72 24.26 0.78 -16.02
C GLU A 72 25.53 0.05 -16.49
N GLY A 73 25.57 -1.29 -16.34
CA GLY A 73 26.66 -2.14 -16.82
C GLY A 73 26.71 -2.32 -18.35
N SER A 74 27.91 -2.19 -18.93
CA SER A 74 28.18 -2.31 -20.37
C SER A 74 28.38 -3.76 -20.87
N ASN A 75 27.64 -4.74 -20.33
CA ASN A 75 27.79 -6.13 -20.76
C ASN A 75 26.96 -6.45 -22.03
N LEU A 76 27.55 -6.16 -23.20
CA LEU A 76 26.95 -6.47 -24.51
C LEU A 76 26.89 -7.98 -24.82
N GLY A 77 27.53 -8.85 -24.02
CA GLY A 77 27.54 -10.30 -24.22
C GLY A 77 26.13 -10.89 -24.18
N ALA A 78 25.37 -10.57 -23.13
CA ALA A 78 23.99 -11.03 -22.97
C ALA A 78 23.07 -10.52 -24.11
N VAL A 79 23.26 -9.26 -24.52
CA VAL A 79 22.55 -8.65 -25.66
C VAL A 79 22.85 -9.41 -26.95
N ARG A 80 24.14 -9.65 -27.25
CA ARG A 80 24.59 -10.36 -28.46
C ARG A 80 24.04 -11.79 -28.52
N ILE A 81 24.01 -12.49 -27.39
CA ILE A 81 23.44 -13.85 -27.30
C ILE A 81 21.92 -13.83 -27.58
N ARG A 82 21.16 -12.89 -26.99
CA ARG A 82 19.72 -12.76 -27.22
C ARG A 82 19.39 -12.47 -28.69
N ILE A 83 20.13 -11.55 -29.32
CA ILE A 83 19.93 -11.22 -30.74
C ILE A 83 20.28 -12.40 -31.65
N ARG A 84 21.39 -13.11 -31.38
CA ARG A 84 21.75 -14.33 -32.14
C ARG A 84 20.67 -15.41 -32.01
N SER A 85 20.11 -15.56 -30.80
CA SER A 85 19.03 -16.52 -30.53
C SER A 85 17.75 -16.16 -31.28
N LEU A 86 17.38 -14.88 -31.33
CA LEU A 86 16.26 -14.39 -32.13
C LEU A 86 16.46 -14.71 -33.63
N ILE A 87 17.63 -14.38 -34.19
CA ILE A 87 17.94 -14.65 -35.61
C ILE A 87 17.85 -16.15 -35.91
N ALA A 88 18.38 -16.99 -35.02
CA ALA A 88 18.31 -18.44 -35.16
C ALA A 88 16.86 -18.96 -35.13
N ALA A 89 16.04 -18.44 -34.22
CA ALA A 89 14.63 -18.82 -34.11
C ALA A 89 13.80 -18.40 -35.32
N VAL A 90 14.03 -17.20 -35.87
CA VAL A 90 13.40 -16.72 -37.10
C VAL A 90 13.74 -17.64 -38.28
N LYS A 91 15.04 -17.94 -38.49
CA LYS A 91 15.48 -18.87 -39.55
C LYS A 91 14.90 -20.28 -39.38
N ALA A 92 14.79 -20.78 -38.15
CA ALA A 92 14.20 -22.08 -37.87
C ALA A 92 12.69 -22.11 -38.22
N ARG A 93 11.98 -21.01 -37.93
CA ARG A 93 10.56 -20.87 -38.26
C ARG A 93 10.32 -20.81 -39.77
N GLU A 94 11.15 -20.04 -40.49
CA GLU A 94 11.10 -19.97 -41.96
C GLU A 94 11.29 -21.34 -42.60
N ARG A 95 12.29 -22.11 -42.14
CA ARG A 95 12.56 -23.48 -42.63
C ARG A 95 11.39 -24.45 -42.40
N ARG A 96 10.67 -24.31 -41.28
CA ARG A 96 9.56 -25.20 -40.93
C ARG A 96 8.21 -24.80 -41.54
N ASN A 97 8.14 -23.64 -42.20
CA ASN A 97 6.92 -23.10 -42.82
C ASN A 97 5.69 -23.11 -41.87
N LEU A 98 5.92 -22.93 -40.56
CA LEU A 98 4.90 -23.04 -39.52
C LEU A 98 3.95 -21.83 -39.57
N ARG A 99 2.72 -22.05 -40.04
CA ARG A 99 1.61 -21.10 -39.96
C ARG A 99 0.77 -21.38 -38.72
N LEU A 100 1.07 -20.68 -37.64
CA LEU A 100 0.25 -20.72 -36.43
C LEU A 100 -1.01 -19.86 -36.60
N PRO A 101 -2.13 -20.24 -35.94
CA PRO A 101 -3.39 -19.54 -36.08
C PRO A 101 -3.29 -18.12 -35.52
N VAL A 102 -3.72 -17.15 -36.32
CA VAL A 102 -3.85 -15.75 -35.91
C VAL A 102 -5.13 -15.59 -35.10
N LYS A 103 -5.00 -14.96 -33.93
CA LYS A 103 -6.11 -14.59 -33.05
C LYS A 103 -6.18 -13.08 -32.90
N SER A 104 -7.30 -12.60 -32.37
CA SER A 104 -7.42 -11.21 -31.94
C SER A 104 -6.61 -10.99 -30.66
N SER A 105 -5.95 -9.83 -30.55
CA SER A 105 -5.33 -9.37 -29.31
C SER A 105 -6.29 -8.60 -28.41
N ALA A 106 -7.53 -8.36 -28.87
CA ALA A 106 -8.55 -7.71 -28.05
C ALA A 106 -8.92 -8.58 -26.84
N TYR A 107 -8.87 -7.97 -25.66
CA TYR A 107 -9.20 -8.62 -24.40
C TYR A 107 -10.71 -8.83 -24.27
N ARG A 108 -11.12 -10.05 -23.91
CA ARG A 108 -12.52 -10.38 -23.60
C ARG A 108 -12.71 -10.40 -22.09
N ARG A 109 -13.20 -9.29 -21.55
CA ARG A 109 -13.45 -9.12 -20.12
C ARG A 109 -14.63 -9.98 -19.65
N GLN A 110 -14.43 -10.70 -18.56
CA GLN A 110 -15.52 -11.36 -17.82
C GLN A 110 -16.21 -10.36 -16.91
N VAL A 111 -17.53 -10.27 -17.04
CA VAL A 111 -18.35 -9.29 -16.33
C VAL A 111 -19.07 -9.96 -15.17
N PHE A 112 -19.01 -9.34 -13.99
CA PHE A 112 -19.77 -9.80 -12.83
C PHE A 112 -21.25 -9.45 -13.00
N SER A 113 -22.07 -10.44 -13.35
CA SER A 113 -23.49 -10.28 -13.68
C SER A 113 -24.37 -10.10 -12.43
N LYS A 114 -25.65 -9.74 -12.62
CA LYS A 114 -26.59 -9.55 -11.50
C LYS A 114 -26.87 -10.85 -10.74
N GLU A 115 -26.86 -11.97 -11.45
CA GLU A 115 -27.10 -13.31 -10.91
C GLU A 115 -25.90 -13.75 -10.06
N MET A 116 -24.68 -13.45 -10.52
CA MET A 116 -23.44 -13.73 -9.79
C MET A 116 -23.39 -13.09 -8.40
N ARG A 117 -24.13 -12.00 -8.18
CA ARG A 117 -24.28 -11.40 -6.85
C ARG A 117 -24.75 -12.40 -5.79
N TYR A 118 -25.65 -13.31 -6.16
CA TYR A 118 -26.27 -14.25 -5.23
C TYR A 118 -25.61 -15.64 -5.25
N THR A 119 -24.95 -15.98 -6.36
CA THR A 119 -24.35 -17.31 -6.54
C THR A 119 -22.85 -17.34 -6.24
N HIS A 120 -22.13 -16.23 -6.43
CA HIS A 120 -20.67 -16.24 -6.33
C HIS A 120 -20.17 -15.86 -4.93
N THR A 121 -19.07 -16.49 -4.53
CA THR A 121 -18.19 -15.98 -3.46
C THR A 121 -17.22 -14.97 -4.06
N ILE A 122 -17.18 -13.76 -3.50
CA ILE A 122 -16.24 -12.72 -3.89
C ILE A 122 -15.03 -12.77 -2.96
N LEU A 123 -13.86 -13.06 -3.53
CA LEU A 123 -12.57 -13.09 -2.83
C LEU A 123 -11.85 -11.76 -3.03
N ALA A 124 -11.35 -11.17 -1.95
CA ALA A 124 -10.52 -9.97 -1.99
C ALA A 124 -9.23 -10.21 -1.20
N PRO A 125 -8.09 -9.60 -1.60
CA PRO A 125 -6.83 -9.85 -0.93
C PRO A 125 -6.81 -9.23 0.46
N GLN A 126 -5.93 -9.73 1.31
CA GLN A 126 -5.65 -9.06 2.58
C GLN A 126 -4.85 -7.78 2.34
N MET A 127 -5.03 -6.79 3.22
CA MET A 127 -4.16 -5.61 3.26
C MET A 127 -3.93 -5.14 4.69
N SER A 128 -4.98 -5.04 5.51
CA SER A 128 -4.85 -4.64 6.91
C SER A 128 -5.77 -5.50 7.78
N PRO A 129 -5.24 -6.51 8.50
CA PRO A 129 -6.06 -7.47 9.23
C PRO A 129 -7.07 -6.85 10.20
N ILE A 130 -6.64 -5.81 10.95
CA ILE A 130 -7.50 -5.07 11.91
C ILE A 130 -8.71 -4.45 11.21
N HIS A 131 -8.50 -3.81 10.06
CA HIS A 131 -9.56 -3.13 9.31
C HIS A 131 -10.42 -4.13 8.53
N PHE A 132 -9.77 -5.08 7.85
CA PHE A 132 -10.41 -5.88 6.81
C PHE A 132 -11.31 -6.97 7.40
N ARG A 133 -11.06 -7.43 8.62
CA ARG A 133 -12.00 -8.32 9.34
C ARG A 133 -13.36 -7.66 9.55
N ILE A 134 -13.38 -6.36 9.89
CA ILE A 134 -14.60 -5.57 10.08
C ILE A 134 -15.22 -5.23 8.71
N LEU A 135 -14.38 -4.86 7.73
CA LEU A 135 -14.81 -4.54 6.37
C LEU A 135 -15.50 -5.75 5.70
N GLN A 136 -15.01 -6.97 5.94
CA GLN A 136 -15.65 -8.18 5.46
C GLN A 136 -17.12 -8.26 5.90
N GLN A 137 -17.38 -7.96 7.18
CA GLN A 137 -18.76 -7.96 7.69
C GLN A 137 -19.60 -6.81 7.12
N ALA A 138 -18.99 -5.67 6.78
CA ALA A 138 -19.68 -4.59 6.07
C ALA A 138 -20.18 -5.03 4.68
N PHE A 139 -19.37 -5.77 3.92
CA PHE A 139 -19.78 -6.34 2.63
C PHE A 139 -20.87 -7.41 2.79
N ARG A 140 -20.73 -8.31 3.78
CA ARG A 140 -21.75 -9.32 4.09
C ARG A 140 -23.09 -8.69 4.48
N ALA A 141 -23.05 -7.65 5.31
CA ALA A 141 -24.24 -6.87 5.68
C ALA A 141 -24.92 -6.17 4.50
N ALA A 142 -24.18 -5.86 3.44
CA ALA A 142 -24.70 -5.32 2.19
C ALA A 142 -25.25 -6.40 1.23
N GLY A 143 -25.20 -7.67 1.63
CA GLY A 143 -25.75 -8.81 0.88
C GLY A 143 -24.81 -9.37 -0.18
N TYR A 144 -23.48 -9.28 0.03
CA TYR A 144 -22.48 -9.96 -0.80
C TYR A 144 -21.86 -11.12 -0.02
N ASN A 145 -21.73 -12.29 -0.63
CA ASN A 145 -20.92 -13.37 -0.08
C ASN A 145 -19.44 -13.01 -0.28
N PHE A 146 -18.84 -12.36 0.72
CA PHE A 146 -17.53 -11.75 0.63
C PHE A 146 -16.55 -12.35 1.64
N VAL A 147 -15.34 -12.66 1.15
CA VAL A 147 -14.25 -13.26 1.90
C VAL A 147 -12.98 -12.47 1.62
N ILE A 148 -12.39 -11.93 2.68
CA ILE A 148 -11.01 -11.45 2.67
C ILE A 148 -10.11 -12.66 2.83
N LEU A 149 -9.13 -12.80 1.95
CA LEU A 149 -8.14 -13.87 2.02
C LEU A 149 -7.29 -13.73 3.29
N ASP A 150 -6.78 -14.86 3.79
CA ASP A 150 -5.94 -14.86 4.97
C ASP A 150 -4.64 -14.09 4.73
N ALA A 151 -4.10 -13.52 5.81
CA ALA A 151 -2.90 -12.71 5.79
C ALA A 151 -1.61 -13.53 5.60
N VAL A 152 -1.60 -14.71 4.97
CA VAL A 152 -0.37 -15.52 4.92
C VAL A 152 -0.36 -16.64 3.87
N ASP A 153 0.73 -16.71 3.10
CA ASP A 153 1.87 -17.65 3.29
C ASP A 153 3.03 -17.21 2.36
N PRO A 154 4.31 -17.54 2.62
CA PRO A 154 5.38 -17.47 1.62
C PRO A 154 4.99 -18.14 0.29
N ALA A 155 4.14 -19.17 0.37
CA ALA A 155 3.53 -19.83 -0.77
C ALA A 155 2.74 -18.87 -1.70
N ALA A 156 2.14 -17.80 -1.17
CA ALA A 156 1.48 -16.78 -1.99
C ALA A 156 2.51 -15.99 -2.81
N VAL A 157 3.67 -15.64 -2.25
CA VAL A 157 4.76 -14.98 -2.98
C VAL A 157 5.29 -15.91 -4.08
N GLU A 158 5.57 -17.16 -3.74
CA GLU A 158 6.01 -18.17 -4.72
C GLU A 158 5.00 -18.38 -5.84
N THR A 159 3.70 -18.44 -5.51
CA THR A 159 2.62 -18.54 -6.49
C THR A 159 2.56 -17.29 -7.36
N GLY A 160 2.71 -16.10 -6.76
CA GLY A 160 2.79 -14.84 -7.48
C GLY A 160 3.92 -14.84 -8.52
N LEU A 161 5.13 -15.28 -8.14
CA LEU A 161 6.30 -15.35 -9.01
C LEU A 161 6.14 -16.34 -10.18
N LYS A 162 5.20 -17.30 -10.09
CA LYS A 162 4.88 -18.21 -11.21
C LYS A 162 4.03 -17.54 -12.29
N TYR A 163 3.23 -16.55 -11.93
CA TYR A 163 2.20 -15.98 -12.83
C TYR A 163 2.34 -14.48 -13.11
N VAL A 164 3.16 -13.77 -12.34
CA VAL A 164 3.43 -12.34 -12.51
C VAL A 164 4.92 -12.17 -12.76
N ASN A 165 5.26 -11.34 -13.75
CA ASN A 165 6.66 -11.06 -14.06
C ASN A 165 7.37 -10.38 -12.87
N ASN A 166 8.67 -10.65 -12.72
CA ASN A 166 9.49 -10.13 -11.60
C ASN A 166 9.70 -8.60 -11.64
N ASP A 167 9.34 -7.92 -12.73
CA ASP A 167 9.41 -6.45 -12.81
C ASP A 167 8.15 -5.79 -12.23
N ALA A 168 7.08 -6.55 -12.01
CA ALA A 168 5.92 -6.06 -11.30
C ALA A 168 6.31 -5.67 -9.86
N CYS A 169 5.61 -4.68 -9.30
CA CYS A 169 5.89 -4.30 -7.92
C CYS A 169 5.47 -5.41 -6.96
N TYR A 170 6.23 -5.59 -5.88
CA TYR A 170 6.00 -6.64 -4.89
C TYR A 170 4.53 -6.79 -4.43
N PRO A 171 3.78 -5.71 -4.11
CA PRO A 171 2.35 -5.82 -3.80
C PRO A 171 1.50 -6.49 -4.88
N SER A 172 1.83 -6.29 -6.16
CA SER A 172 1.11 -6.94 -7.27
C SER A 172 1.36 -8.45 -7.30
N ILE A 173 2.61 -8.86 -7.02
CA ILE A 173 3.00 -10.27 -6.94
C ILE A 173 2.26 -10.93 -5.78
N LEU A 174 2.27 -10.28 -4.60
CA LEU A 174 1.60 -10.78 -3.40
C LEU A 174 0.07 -10.90 -3.60
N VAL A 175 -0.58 -9.85 -4.12
CA VAL A 175 -2.04 -9.84 -4.34
C VAL A 175 -2.47 -10.89 -5.36
N ALA A 176 -1.79 -10.97 -6.51
CA ALA A 176 -2.11 -11.97 -7.52
C ALA A 176 -1.82 -13.39 -6.98
N GLY A 177 -0.72 -13.55 -6.27
CA GLY A 177 -0.34 -14.80 -5.60
C GLY A 177 -1.39 -15.29 -4.61
N GLN A 178 -1.86 -14.42 -3.71
CA GLN A 178 -2.94 -14.74 -2.76
C GLN A 178 -4.20 -15.23 -3.48
N MET A 179 -4.61 -14.52 -4.54
CA MET A 179 -5.80 -14.88 -5.31
C MET A 179 -5.66 -16.22 -6.01
N ILE A 180 -4.55 -16.45 -6.72
CA ILE A 180 -4.33 -17.70 -7.46
C ILE A 180 -4.17 -18.88 -6.49
N ALA A 181 -3.43 -18.71 -5.39
CA ALA A 181 -3.29 -19.73 -4.36
C ALA A 181 -4.64 -20.10 -3.74
N ALA A 182 -5.49 -19.09 -3.45
CA ALA A 182 -6.85 -19.32 -2.96
C ALA A 182 -7.69 -20.13 -3.96
N LEU A 183 -7.64 -19.80 -5.25
CA LEU A 183 -8.36 -20.54 -6.30
C LEU A 183 -7.85 -21.97 -6.48
N GLN A 184 -6.55 -22.22 -6.26
CA GLN A 184 -5.93 -23.54 -6.35
C GLN A 184 -6.07 -24.37 -5.07
N SER A 185 -6.50 -23.78 -3.96
CA SER A 185 -6.61 -24.46 -2.66
C SER A 185 -7.68 -25.55 -2.57
N GLY A 186 -8.59 -25.64 -3.55
CA GLY A 186 -9.73 -26.55 -3.51
C GLY A 186 -10.87 -26.11 -2.57
N LYS A 187 -10.73 -24.99 -1.85
CA LYS A 187 -11.75 -24.47 -0.92
C LYS A 187 -12.96 -23.81 -1.60
N TYR A 188 -12.84 -23.45 -2.89
CA TYR A 188 -13.86 -22.67 -3.60
C TYR A 188 -14.31 -23.37 -4.89
N ASP A 189 -15.61 -23.25 -5.20
CA ASP A 189 -16.16 -23.63 -6.49
C ASP A 189 -15.75 -22.61 -7.56
N LEU A 190 -14.87 -23.01 -8.48
CA LEU A 190 -14.32 -22.14 -9.52
C LEU A 190 -15.38 -21.59 -10.48
N ASN A 191 -16.54 -22.24 -10.59
CA ASN A 191 -17.66 -21.75 -11.39
C ASN A 191 -18.53 -20.73 -10.65
N LYS A 192 -18.33 -20.59 -9.33
CA LYS A 192 -19.11 -19.72 -8.44
C LYS A 192 -18.19 -18.85 -7.58
N VAL A 193 -17.10 -18.39 -8.18
CA VAL A 193 -16.15 -17.49 -7.51
C VAL A 193 -15.88 -16.27 -8.37
N SER A 194 -15.57 -15.16 -7.72
CA SER A 194 -15.12 -13.93 -8.37
C SER A 194 -14.06 -13.27 -7.51
N LEU A 195 -13.17 -12.54 -8.15
CA LEU A 195 -12.12 -11.79 -7.46
C LEU A 195 -12.52 -10.32 -7.37
N MET A 196 -12.03 -9.62 -6.35
CA MET A 196 -12.19 -8.18 -6.19
C MET A 196 -10.86 -7.55 -5.77
N ILE A 197 -10.54 -6.40 -6.38
CA ILE A 197 -9.35 -5.62 -6.05
C ILE A 197 -9.66 -4.13 -6.05
N THR A 198 -9.08 -3.38 -5.12
CA THR A 198 -9.10 -1.92 -5.13
C THR A 198 -8.22 -1.36 -6.24
N GLN A 199 -8.70 -0.33 -6.94
CA GLN A 199 -7.95 0.34 -7.99
C GLN A 199 -7.95 1.85 -7.75
N THR A 200 -6.78 2.35 -7.31
CA THR A 200 -6.55 3.74 -6.90
C THR A 200 -6.74 4.72 -8.06
N GLY A 201 -6.30 4.33 -9.25
CA GLY A 201 -6.29 5.19 -10.43
C GLY A 201 -5.10 6.16 -10.41
N GLY A 202 -4.58 6.50 -11.58
CA GLY A 202 -3.38 7.33 -11.72
C GLY A 202 -2.18 6.58 -12.29
N GLY A 203 -1.05 7.25 -12.40
CA GLY A 203 0.11 6.83 -13.19
C GLY A 203 1.02 5.77 -12.56
N CYS A 204 0.74 5.29 -11.34
CA CYS A 204 1.52 4.22 -10.72
C CYS A 204 1.06 2.82 -11.19
N ARG A 205 1.83 1.78 -10.81
CA ARG A 205 1.54 0.38 -11.18
C ARG A 205 0.23 -0.15 -10.57
N ALA A 206 -0.22 0.37 -9.43
CA ALA A 206 -1.44 -0.06 -8.73
C ALA A 206 -2.69 -0.02 -9.62
N THR A 207 -2.77 0.97 -10.52
CA THR A 207 -3.87 1.06 -11.47
C THR A 207 -3.97 -0.15 -12.39
N ASN A 208 -2.89 -0.90 -12.59
CA ASN A 208 -2.84 -2.07 -13.46
C ASN A 208 -2.72 -3.42 -12.72
N TYR A 209 -2.90 -3.45 -11.39
CA TYR A 209 -2.93 -4.73 -10.65
C TYR A 209 -4.03 -5.65 -11.16
N ILE A 210 -5.20 -5.11 -11.49
CA ILE A 210 -6.27 -5.87 -12.13
C ILE A 210 -5.84 -6.48 -13.46
N GLY A 211 -4.98 -5.80 -14.22
CA GLY A 211 -4.39 -6.31 -15.44
C GLY A 211 -3.50 -7.52 -15.17
N PHE A 212 -2.60 -7.44 -14.17
CA PHE A 212 -1.75 -8.56 -13.77
C PHE A 212 -2.57 -9.76 -13.26
N ILE A 213 -3.60 -9.53 -12.44
CA ILE A 213 -4.50 -10.60 -11.96
C ILE A 213 -5.18 -11.31 -13.14
N ARG A 214 -5.68 -10.55 -14.12
CA ARG A 214 -6.30 -11.15 -15.33
C ARG A 214 -5.33 -11.96 -16.17
N ARG A 215 -4.07 -11.51 -16.25
CA ARG A 215 -3.01 -12.27 -16.93
C ARG A 215 -2.72 -13.57 -16.19
N ALA A 216 -2.53 -13.49 -14.88
CA ALA A 216 -2.29 -14.65 -14.03
C ALA A 216 -3.43 -15.68 -14.13
N LEU A 217 -4.69 -15.22 -14.14
CA LEU A 217 -5.85 -16.08 -14.38
C LEU A 217 -5.79 -16.75 -15.77
N ALA A 218 -5.38 -16.03 -16.81
CA ALA A 218 -5.29 -16.58 -18.15
C ALA A 218 -4.20 -17.65 -18.27
N ASP A 219 -3.03 -17.39 -17.70
CA ASP A 219 -1.92 -18.34 -17.67
C ASP A 219 -2.24 -19.56 -16.79
N ALA A 220 -3.09 -19.41 -15.77
CA ALA A 220 -3.61 -20.50 -14.95
C ALA A 220 -4.81 -21.26 -15.56
N GLY A 221 -5.32 -20.87 -16.75
CA GLY A 221 -6.50 -21.48 -17.36
C GLY A 221 -7.84 -21.09 -16.71
N LEU A 222 -7.85 -20.04 -15.87
CA LEU A 222 -8.98 -19.56 -15.08
C LEU A 222 -9.59 -18.24 -15.60
N SER A 223 -9.39 -17.94 -16.89
CA SER A 223 -9.88 -16.71 -17.55
C SER A 223 -11.40 -16.46 -17.45
N HIS A 224 -12.19 -17.47 -17.10
CA HIS A 224 -13.64 -17.38 -16.96
C HIS A 224 -14.08 -16.71 -15.64
N ILE A 225 -13.18 -16.60 -14.66
CA ILE A 225 -13.46 -16.00 -13.35
C ILE A 225 -13.49 -14.46 -13.48
N PRO A 226 -14.61 -13.79 -13.11
CA PRO A 226 -14.71 -12.34 -13.12
C PRO A 226 -13.77 -11.68 -12.09
N VAL A 227 -13.21 -10.52 -12.46
CA VAL A 227 -12.42 -9.67 -11.57
C VAL A 227 -13.08 -8.29 -11.47
N ILE A 228 -13.53 -7.95 -10.27
CA ILE A 228 -14.24 -6.71 -9.93
C ILE A 228 -13.23 -5.64 -9.51
N SER A 229 -13.23 -4.50 -10.20
CA SER A 229 -12.50 -3.31 -9.76
C SER A 229 -13.34 -2.50 -8.79
N LEU A 230 -12.79 -2.23 -7.60
CA LEU A 230 -13.33 -1.26 -6.65
C LEU A 230 -12.55 0.06 -6.77
N SER A 231 -13.14 1.05 -7.45
CA SER A 231 -12.52 2.35 -7.68
C SER A 231 -13.50 3.51 -7.52
N ALA A 232 -13.03 4.62 -6.92
CA ALA A 232 -13.78 5.87 -6.86
C ALA A 232 -14.00 6.51 -8.24
N GLN A 233 -13.16 6.16 -9.23
CA GLN A 233 -13.22 6.71 -10.59
C GLN A 233 -14.14 5.90 -11.52
N GLY A 234 -14.60 4.72 -11.08
CA GLY A 234 -15.57 3.91 -11.83
C GLY A 234 -15.02 3.36 -13.15
N PHE A 235 -13.76 2.92 -13.17
CA PHE A 235 -13.08 2.47 -14.39
C PHE A 235 -13.79 1.35 -15.15
N GLU A 236 -14.49 0.48 -14.43
CA GLU A 236 -15.19 -0.65 -15.02
C GLU A 236 -16.57 -0.87 -14.41
N GLN A 237 -17.54 -1.19 -15.27
CA GLN A 237 -18.91 -1.46 -14.88
C GLN A 237 -19.11 -2.96 -14.62
N ASN A 238 -19.77 -3.28 -13.51
CA ASN A 238 -20.12 -4.65 -13.13
C ASN A 238 -21.60 -4.66 -12.67
N PRO A 239 -22.55 -5.13 -13.49
CA PRO A 239 -23.98 -5.05 -13.19
C PRO A 239 -24.40 -5.65 -11.84
N GLY A 240 -23.70 -6.71 -11.38
CA GLY A 240 -23.95 -7.36 -10.10
C GLY A 240 -23.35 -6.67 -8.89
N PHE A 241 -22.42 -5.73 -9.08
CA PHE A 241 -21.77 -5.01 -7.99
C PHE A 241 -22.17 -3.54 -8.00
N LYS A 242 -22.83 -3.11 -6.93
CA LYS A 242 -23.24 -1.72 -6.72
C LYS A 242 -22.77 -1.22 -5.37
N ILE A 243 -22.12 -0.07 -5.37
CA ILE A 243 -21.80 0.70 -4.16
C ILE A 243 -23.10 1.38 -3.70
N THR A 244 -23.82 0.71 -2.81
CA THR A 244 -25.03 1.27 -2.19
C THR A 244 -24.64 2.18 -1.02
N PHE A 245 -25.53 3.10 -0.63
CA PHE A 245 -25.32 3.90 0.58
C PHE A 245 -25.10 3.02 1.81
N LYS A 246 -25.83 1.90 1.93
CA LYS A 246 -25.66 0.93 3.02
C LYS A 246 -24.24 0.35 3.07
N LEU A 247 -23.69 -0.05 1.91
CA LEU A 247 -22.32 -0.56 1.82
C LEU A 247 -21.31 0.55 2.15
N LEU A 248 -21.50 1.75 1.59
CA LEU A 248 -20.58 2.87 1.80
C LEU A 248 -20.53 3.29 3.28
N ASP A 249 -21.69 3.50 3.91
CA ASP A 249 -21.79 3.85 5.33
C ASP A 249 -21.15 2.77 6.24
N ALA A 250 -21.42 1.49 5.98
CA ALA A 250 -20.82 0.40 6.75
C ALA A 250 -19.31 0.30 6.54
N ALA A 251 -18.82 0.44 5.31
CA ALA A 251 -17.39 0.41 4.99
C ALA A 251 -16.64 1.57 5.63
N LEU A 252 -17.18 2.80 5.58
CA LEU A 252 -16.57 3.96 6.23
C LEU A 252 -16.49 3.78 7.75
N LYS A 253 -17.56 3.29 8.38
CA LYS A 253 -17.54 2.97 9.82
C LYS A 253 -16.51 1.89 10.15
N ALA A 254 -16.41 0.84 9.33
CA ALA A 254 -15.42 -0.23 9.50
C ALA A 254 -13.98 0.31 9.45
N VAL A 255 -13.67 1.17 8.47
CA VAL A 255 -12.34 1.79 8.35
C VAL A 255 -12.04 2.68 9.57
N ILE A 256 -12.95 3.57 9.97
CA ILE A 256 -12.70 4.46 11.13
C ILE A 256 -12.58 3.69 12.46
N ILE A 257 -13.36 2.61 12.64
CA ILE A 257 -13.20 1.74 13.82
C ILE A 257 -11.84 1.02 13.77
N GLY A 258 -11.43 0.53 12.59
CA GLY A 258 -10.12 -0.08 12.40
C GLY A 258 -8.97 0.88 12.73
N ASP A 259 -9.05 2.12 12.25
CA ASP A 259 -8.06 3.18 12.52
C ASP A 259 -7.95 3.41 14.03
N LEU A 260 -9.10 3.55 14.70
CA LEU A 260 -9.16 3.76 16.14
C LEU A 260 -8.55 2.58 16.92
N LEU A 261 -8.87 1.35 16.54
CA LEU A 261 -8.34 0.14 17.19
C LEU A 261 -6.83 0.05 17.01
N MET A 262 -6.33 0.24 15.79
CA MET A 262 -4.90 0.23 15.48
C MET A 262 -4.15 1.30 16.26
N ARG A 263 -4.66 2.55 16.26
CA ARG A 263 -4.07 3.68 16.99
C ARG A 263 -4.01 3.42 18.49
N CYS A 264 -5.09 2.91 19.08
CA CYS A 264 -5.11 2.60 20.51
C CYS A 264 -4.15 1.45 20.83
N LEU A 265 -4.21 0.36 20.05
CA LEU A 265 -3.38 -0.83 20.24
C LEU A 265 -1.89 -0.50 20.23
N TYR A 266 -1.39 0.09 19.15
CA TYR A 266 0.05 0.35 19.00
C TYR A 266 0.58 1.37 20.01
N ARG A 267 -0.29 2.27 20.50
CA ARG A 267 0.10 3.24 21.52
C ARG A 267 0.25 2.63 22.92
N VAL A 268 -0.52 1.60 23.27
CA VAL A 268 -0.50 1.02 24.64
C VAL A 268 0.16 -0.34 24.75
N ARG A 269 0.09 -1.19 23.72
CA ARG A 269 0.63 -2.57 23.75
C ARG A 269 2.12 -2.61 24.11
N PRO A 270 3.00 -1.72 23.62
CA PRO A 270 4.40 -1.72 24.01
C PRO A 270 4.62 -1.48 25.51
N TYR A 271 3.63 -0.94 26.23
CA TYR A 271 3.73 -0.57 27.64
C TYR A 271 2.80 -1.39 28.53
N GLU A 272 2.14 -2.44 28.02
CA GLU A 272 1.16 -3.17 28.82
C GLU A 272 1.79 -3.82 30.06
N ALA A 273 1.13 -3.68 31.21
CA ALA A 273 1.63 -4.27 32.46
C ALA A 273 1.47 -5.80 32.50
N GLU A 274 0.43 -6.32 31.84
CA GLU A 274 0.19 -7.75 31.68
C GLU A 274 0.25 -8.09 30.18
N PRO A 275 1.17 -8.97 29.76
CA PRO A 275 1.30 -9.38 28.36
C PRO A 275 -0.03 -9.89 27.76
N GLY A 276 -0.37 -9.42 26.56
CA GLY A 276 -1.58 -9.75 25.82
C GLY A 276 -2.86 -9.03 26.29
N SER A 277 -2.78 -8.14 27.28
CA SER A 277 -3.93 -7.41 27.79
C SER A 277 -4.49 -6.41 26.75
N ALA A 278 -3.63 -5.77 25.96
CA ALA A 278 -4.04 -4.91 24.85
C ALA A 278 -4.69 -5.70 23.71
N ASP A 279 -4.16 -6.89 23.38
CA ASP A 279 -4.73 -7.76 22.34
C ASP A 279 -6.11 -8.31 22.74
N ARG A 280 -6.34 -8.60 24.03
CA ARG A 280 -7.69 -8.95 24.53
C ARG A 280 -8.70 -7.82 24.30
N LEU A 281 -8.29 -6.55 24.47
CA LEU A 281 -9.16 -5.40 24.16
C LEU A 281 -9.41 -5.28 22.65
N LEU A 282 -8.38 -5.49 21.82
CA LEU A 282 -8.52 -5.54 20.37
C LEU A 282 -9.55 -6.58 19.94
N GLU A 283 -9.44 -7.82 20.43
CA GLU A 283 -10.36 -8.91 20.07
C GLU A 283 -11.78 -8.66 20.56
N LYS A 284 -11.93 -8.17 21.80
CA LYS A 284 -13.24 -7.78 22.36
C LYS A 284 -13.93 -6.76 21.45
N TRP A 285 -13.24 -5.66 21.14
CA TRP A 285 -13.86 -4.56 20.39
C TRP A 285 -14.01 -4.86 18.90
N SER A 286 -13.09 -5.63 18.30
CA SER A 286 -13.24 -6.14 16.93
C SER A 286 -14.49 -7.01 16.81
N THR A 287 -14.69 -7.96 17.73
CA THR A 287 -15.89 -8.82 17.78
C THR A 287 -17.17 -8.01 17.95
N VAL A 288 -17.16 -6.99 18.83
CA VAL A 288 -18.31 -6.10 19.03
C VAL A 288 -18.62 -5.30 17.76
N ALA A 289 -17.60 -4.78 17.08
CA ALA A 289 -17.76 -4.04 15.84
C ALA A 289 -18.31 -4.94 14.72
N GLU A 290 -17.71 -6.11 14.51
CA GLU A 290 -18.13 -7.11 13.53
C GLU A 290 -19.60 -7.50 13.70
N ARG A 291 -20.03 -7.87 14.92
CA ARG A 291 -21.42 -8.24 15.21
C ARG A 291 -22.40 -7.09 15.03
N ALA A 292 -21.94 -5.86 15.20
CA ALA A 292 -22.78 -4.68 15.01
C ALA A 292 -22.92 -4.28 13.54
N MET A 293 -22.07 -4.78 12.63
CA MET A 293 -22.12 -4.44 11.21
C MET A 293 -23.49 -4.79 10.59
N GLY A 294 -23.99 -3.90 9.74
CA GLY A 294 -25.30 -4.00 9.10
C GLY A 294 -26.49 -3.44 9.89
N HIS A 295 -26.37 -3.32 11.21
CA HIS A 295 -27.38 -2.72 12.09
C HIS A 295 -26.84 -1.54 12.90
N MET A 296 -25.63 -1.07 12.56
CA MET A 296 -24.93 -0.01 13.27
C MET A 296 -25.45 1.37 12.88
N GLY A 297 -26.48 1.84 13.56
CA GLY A 297 -26.86 3.26 13.55
C GLY A 297 -25.79 4.16 14.17
N VAL A 298 -25.94 5.48 13.99
CA VAL A 298 -25.00 6.51 14.49
C VAL A 298 -24.79 6.41 16.01
N PHE A 299 -25.84 6.12 16.78
CA PHE A 299 -25.76 5.98 18.23
C PHE A 299 -24.82 4.83 18.65
N ARG A 300 -25.05 3.63 18.09
CA ARG A 300 -24.24 2.43 18.38
C ARG A 300 -22.80 2.61 17.91
N TYR A 301 -22.60 3.25 16.75
CA TYR A 301 -21.27 3.63 16.27
C TYR A 301 -20.51 4.51 17.28
N HIS A 302 -21.14 5.58 17.78
CA HIS A 302 -20.54 6.45 18.80
C HIS A 302 -20.31 5.73 20.13
N GLN A 303 -21.21 4.82 20.52
CA GLN A 303 -21.05 4.01 21.72
C GLN A 303 -19.81 3.11 21.64
N ILE A 304 -19.60 2.46 20.50
CA ILE A 304 -18.41 1.63 20.25
C ILE A 304 -17.13 2.48 20.33
N ILE A 305 -17.09 3.62 19.63
CA ILE A 305 -15.93 4.54 19.68
C ILE A 305 -15.59 4.94 21.13
N ARG A 306 -16.59 5.39 21.90
CA ARG A 306 -16.38 5.80 23.29
C ARG A 306 -15.90 4.64 24.16
N GLY A 307 -16.46 3.46 23.94
CA GLY A 307 -16.08 2.25 24.65
C GLY A 307 -14.63 1.84 24.39
N ILE A 308 -14.21 1.85 23.12
CA ILE A 308 -12.81 1.58 22.72
C ILE A 308 -11.87 2.54 23.45
N VAL A 309 -12.04 3.85 23.25
CA VAL A 309 -11.15 4.86 23.85
C VAL A 309 -11.11 4.72 25.37
N ARG A 310 -12.26 4.56 26.03
CA ARG A 310 -12.34 4.42 27.50
C ARG A 310 -11.62 3.19 28.01
N ASP A 311 -11.83 2.03 27.39
CA ASP A 311 -11.26 0.78 27.87
C ASP A 311 -9.73 0.77 27.67
N PHE A 312 -9.24 1.24 26.52
CA PHE A 312 -7.81 1.40 26.26
C PHE A 312 -7.16 2.51 27.10
N ASP A 313 -7.87 3.60 27.40
CA ASP A 313 -7.40 4.66 28.29
C ASP A 313 -7.17 4.16 29.71
N ARG A 314 -7.87 3.10 30.14
CA ARG A 314 -7.80 2.55 31.49
C ARG A 314 -6.84 1.37 31.63
N LEU A 315 -6.27 0.89 30.54
CA LEU A 315 -5.36 -0.26 30.56
C LEU A 315 -4.15 0.02 31.47
N PRO A 316 -3.79 -0.84 32.44
CA PRO A 316 -2.59 -0.62 33.24
C PRO A 316 -1.32 -0.67 32.39
N LEU A 317 -0.43 0.32 32.54
CA LEU A 317 0.82 0.42 31.78
C LEU A 317 2.03 0.47 32.73
N LEU A 318 3.17 -0.04 32.26
CA LEU A 318 4.46 0.07 32.91
C LEU A 318 5.01 1.49 32.79
N PRO A 319 5.60 2.07 33.84
CA PRO A 319 6.13 3.44 33.84
C PRO A 319 7.49 3.54 33.14
N VAL A 320 7.57 3.10 31.88
CA VAL A 320 8.80 3.04 31.08
C VAL A 320 8.67 3.92 29.83
N LYS A 321 9.69 4.70 29.49
CA LYS A 321 9.74 5.42 28.22
C LYS A 321 10.52 4.60 27.20
N LYS A 322 10.01 4.55 25.96
CA LYS A 322 10.58 3.76 24.86
C LYS A 322 10.78 4.64 23.63
N PRO A 323 11.72 4.31 22.72
CA PRO A 323 11.80 4.97 21.42
C PRO A 323 10.49 4.84 20.66
N ARG A 324 10.15 5.85 19.86
CA ARG A 324 8.98 5.84 18.99
C ARG A 324 9.45 5.86 17.55
N VAL A 325 9.01 4.90 16.74
CA VAL A 325 9.37 4.80 15.33
C VAL A 325 8.12 4.86 14.46
N GLY A 326 8.09 5.82 13.56
CA GLY A 326 7.05 5.99 12.57
C GLY A 326 7.19 5.00 11.43
N VAL A 327 6.08 4.39 10.99
CA VAL A 327 6.05 3.56 9.77
C VAL A 327 5.15 4.22 8.72
N VAL A 328 5.76 4.62 7.61
CA VAL A 328 5.10 5.27 6.47
C VAL A 328 5.53 4.57 5.19
N GLY A 329 4.80 4.74 4.10
CA GLY A 329 5.24 4.15 2.83
C GLY A 329 4.12 3.80 1.88
N GLU A 330 4.42 2.85 0.98
CA GLU A 330 3.41 2.31 0.06
C GLU A 330 2.28 1.63 0.85
N ILE A 331 1.02 1.90 0.49
CA ILE A 331 -0.14 1.53 1.31
C ILE A 331 -0.22 0.03 1.62
N LEU A 332 0.05 -0.87 0.67
CA LEU A 332 -0.02 -2.30 0.96
C LEU A 332 1.15 -2.72 1.85
N VAL A 333 2.38 -2.30 1.52
CA VAL A 333 3.57 -2.63 2.32
C VAL A 333 3.45 -2.07 3.74
N LYS A 334 2.91 -0.86 3.92
CA LYS A 334 2.71 -0.24 5.25
C LYS A 334 1.80 -1.07 6.15
N PHE A 335 0.68 -1.57 5.62
CA PHE A 335 -0.36 -2.20 6.45
C PHE A 335 -0.31 -3.73 6.48
N HIS A 336 0.27 -4.39 5.47
CA HIS A 336 0.20 -5.84 5.34
C HIS A 336 1.35 -6.54 6.08
N PRO A 337 1.06 -7.36 7.12
CA PRO A 337 2.00 -8.19 7.88
C PRO A 337 3.16 -8.81 7.07
N THR A 338 2.83 -9.67 6.11
CA THR A 338 3.82 -10.37 5.28
C THR A 338 4.53 -9.47 4.28
N ALA A 339 3.93 -8.35 3.86
CA ALA A 339 4.54 -7.49 2.86
C ALA A 339 5.69 -6.64 3.44
N ASN A 340 5.71 -6.47 4.76
CA ASN A 340 6.74 -5.71 5.47
C ASN A 340 7.52 -6.56 6.49
N ASN A 341 7.45 -7.88 6.39
CA ASN A 341 8.14 -8.81 7.30
C ASN A 341 7.85 -8.52 8.77
N GLN A 342 6.57 -8.31 9.11
CA GLN A 342 6.13 -8.08 10.48
C GLN A 342 6.83 -6.88 11.12
N ILE A 343 6.92 -5.75 10.40
CA ILE A 343 7.69 -4.59 10.86
C ILE A 343 7.21 -4.06 12.22
N VAL A 344 5.90 -4.05 12.46
CA VAL A 344 5.31 -3.58 13.72
C VAL A 344 5.74 -4.47 14.88
N GLU A 345 5.55 -5.78 14.75
CA GLU A 345 5.96 -6.77 15.77
C GLU A 345 7.48 -6.74 15.99
N THR A 346 8.25 -6.51 14.93
CA THR A 346 9.70 -6.38 15.02
C THR A 346 10.10 -5.13 15.80
N ILE A 347 9.53 -3.95 15.49
CA ILE A 347 9.79 -2.71 16.25
C ILE A 347 9.48 -2.90 17.74
N GLU A 348 8.35 -3.54 18.05
CA GLU A 348 7.93 -3.79 19.43
C GLU A 348 8.84 -4.78 20.15
N ARG A 349 9.26 -5.85 19.47
CA ARG A 349 10.20 -6.84 20.00
C ARG A 349 11.56 -6.23 20.30
N GLU A 350 12.03 -5.29 19.49
CA GLU A 350 13.29 -4.56 19.72
C GLU A 350 13.16 -3.47 20.78
N GLY A 351 12.01 -3.37 21.46
CA GLY A 351 11.82 -2.48 22.62
C GLY A 351 11.27 -1.09 22.32
N ALA A 352 10.77 -0.84 21.11
CA ALA A 352 10.24 0.46 20.68
C ALA A 352 8.70 0.45 20.47
N GLU A 353 8.10 1.63 20.45
CA GLU A 353 6.70 1.85 20.06
C GLU A 353 6.63 2.13 18.55
N CYS A 354 5.78 1.37 17.84
CA CYS A 354 5.46 1.66 16.45
C CYS A 354 4.35 2.70 16.35
N VAL A 355 4.56 3.75 15.54
CA VAL A 355 3.55 4.78 15.27
C VAL A 355 3.18 4.73 13.80
N MET A 356 1.90 4.51 13.49
CA MET A 356 1.45 4.33 12.12
C MET A 356 0.26 5.25 11.81
N PRO A 357 0.35 6.12 10.78
CA PRO A 357 -0.78 6.96 10.38
C PRO A 357 -1.99 6.16 9.88
N ASP A 358 -3.18 6.77 9.94
CA ASP A 358 -4.47 6.10 9.73
C ASP A 358 -4.69 5.69 8.25
N LEU A 359 -5.40 4.57 8.03
CA LEU A 359 -5.78 4.12 6.69
C LEU A 359 -6.78 5.09 6.03
N ALA A 360 -7.72 5.67 6.78
CA ALA A 360 -8.66 6.62 6.18
C ALA A 360 -8.00 7.91 5.70
N ASP A 361 -6.78 8.25 6.15
CA ASP A 361 -6.06 9.44 5.65
C ASP A 361 -5.75 9.32 4.16
N PHE A 362 -5.51 8.11 3.66
CA PHE A 362 -5.39 7.85 2.23
C PHE A 362 -6.67 8.18 1.44
N LEU A 363 -7.85 7.95 2.03
CA LEU A 363 -9.14 8.34 1.44
C LEU A 363 -9.31 9.87 1.45
N PHE A 364 -8.94 10.53 2.55
CA PHE A 364 -8.94 12.00 2.62
C PHE A 364 -8.04 12.61 1.56
N TYR A 365 -6.82 12.11 1.43
CA TYR A 365 -5.88 12.47 0.38
C TYR A 365 -6.52 12.31 -1.00
N SER A 366 -7.03 11.11 -1.29
CA SER A 366 -7.63 10.78 -2.59
C SER A 366 -8.80 11.71 -2.97
N PHE A 367 -9.65 12.07 -2.00
CA PHE A 367 -10.74 13.02 -2.25
C PHE A 367 -10.22 14.45 -2.40
N SER A 368 -9.25 14.86 -1.58
CA SER A 368 -8.67 16.22 -1.62
C SER A 368 -7.99 16.55 -2.95
N THR A 369 -7.52 15.55 -3.71
CA THR A 369 -6.95 15.71 -5.05
C THR A 369 -7.85 16.49 -6.01
N GLY A 370 -9.18 16.42 -5.85
CA GLY A 370 -10.11 17.17 -6.70
C GLY A 370 -10.02 18.69 -6.52
N ILE A 371 -9.44 19.17 -5.41
CA ILE A 371 -9.17 20.59 -5.15
C ILE A 371 -8.05 21.07 -6.05
N PHE A 372 -6.88 20.43 -5.97
CA PHE A 372 -5.72 20.72 -6.83
C PHE A 372 -6.07 20.64 -8.32
N ARG A 373 -6.83 19.61 -8.73
CA ARG A 373 -7.25 19.45 -10.14
C ARG A 373 -8.02 20.66 -10.68
N HIS A 374 -8.85 21.30 -9.86
CA HIS A 374 -9.57 22.49 -10.29
C HIS A 374 -8.67 23.73 -10.25
N GLU A 375 -7.96 23.93 -9.14
CA GLU A 375 -7.14 25.12 -8.90
C GLU A 375 -5.99 25.24 -9.90
N GLU A 376 -5.32 24.11 -10.22
CA GLU A 376 -4.08 24.12 -11.02
C GLU A 376 -4.21 23.45 -12.40
N LEU A 377 -5.18 22.54 -12.59
CA LEU A 377 -5.32 21.76 -13.85
C LEU A 377 -6.58 22.09 -14.65
N ALA A 378 -7.23 23.22 -14.36
CA ALA A 378 -8.42 23.72 -15.07
C ALA A 378 -9.60 22.73 -15.14
N PHE A 379 -9.70 21.77 -14.22
CA PHE A 379 -10.89 20.92 -14.14
C PHE A 379 -12.13 21.76 -13.75
N PRO A 380 -13.35 21.32 -14.07
CA PRO A 380 -14.55 22.08 -13.71
C PRO A 380 -14.71 22.31 -12.20
N LYS A 381 -15.25 23.47 -11.77
CA LYS A 381 -15.47 23.83 -10.34
C LYS A 381 -16.25 22.77 -9.53
N LYS A 382 -17.14 22.02 -10.20
CA LYS A 382 -17.85 20.89 -9.57
C LYS A 382 -16.91 19.82 -9.00
N THR A 383 -15.71 19.66 -9.55
CA THR A 383 -14.69 18.71 -9.11
C THR A 383 -14.19 19.07 -7.71
N GLU A 384 -13.82 20.33 -7.50
CA GLU A 384 -13.43 20.86 -6.19
C GLU A 384 -14.59 20.80 -5.20
N ARG A 385 -15.79 21.22 -5.62
CA ARG A 385 -16.98 21.19 -4.75
C ARG A 385 -17.27 19.78 -4.24
N ASN A 386 -17.19 18.78 -5.12
CA ASN A 386 -17.39 17.38 -4.75
C ASN A 386 -16.25 16.89 -3.84
N ALA A 387 -15.00 17.25 -4.12
CA ALA A 387 -13.87 16.93 -3.25
C ALA A 387 -14.06 17.47 -1.83
N ARG A 388 -14.37 18.75 -1.67
CA ARG A 388 -14.66 19.38 -0.37
C ARG A 388 -15.86 18.71 0.33
N LEU A 389 -16.91 18.36 -0.41
CA LEU A 389 -18.06 17.65 0.13
C LEU A 389 -17.70 16.25 0.66
N PHE A 390 -16.93 15.45 -0.09
CA PHE A 390 -16.50 14.12 0.35
C PHE A 390 -15.53 14.17 1.53
N VAL A 391 -14.59 15.12 1.53
CA VAL A 391 -13.72 15.40 2.70
C VAL A 391 -14.56 15.76 3.92
N TRP A 392 -15.50 16.69 3.78
CA TRP A 392 -16.41 17.06 4.87
C TRP A 392 -17.21 15.86 5.37
N LEU A 393 -17.79 15.07 4.47
CA LEU A 393 -18.56 13.87 4.80
C LEU A 393 -17.72 12.86 5.58
N LEU A 394 -16.49 12.58 5.13
CA LEU A 394 -15.60 11.63 5.80
C LEU A 394 -15.18 12.15 7.20
N GLU A 395 -14.94 13.46 7.35
CA GLU A 395 -14.69 14.08 8.67
C GLU A 395 -15.88 13.93 9.64
N ARG A 396 -17.13 13.86 9.12
CA ARG A 396 -18.30 13.59 9.98
C ARG A 396 -18.18 12.23 10.68
N TYR A 397 -17.71 11.19 9.99
CA TYR A 397 -17.50 9.86 10.58
C TYR A 397 -16.40 9.88 11.65
N ARG A 398 -15.36 10.71 11.48
CA ARG A 398 -14.28 10.88 12.47
C ARG A 398 -14.60 11.80 13.64
N THR A 399 -15.69 12.57 13.58
CA THR A 399 -15.94 13.62 14.59
C THR A 399 -16.05 13.08 16.01
N CYS A 400 -16.77 11.96 16.22
CA CYS A 400 -16.88 11.36 17.54
C CYS A 400 -15.51 10.82 18.00
N MET A 401 -14.79 10.14 17.11
CA MET A 401 -13.45 9.63 17.36
C MET A 401 -12.49 10.75 17.81
N LYS A 402 -12.37 11.84 17.03
CA LYS A 402 -11.52 12.99 17.35
C LYS A 402 -11.91 13.65 18.68
N ARG A 403 -13.22 13.73 18.99
CA ARG A 403 -13.70 14.26 20.27
C ARG A 403 -13.29 13.38 21.44
N CYS A 404 -13.38 12.06 21.30
CA CYS A 404 -12.98 11.12 22.34
C CYS A 404 -11.46 11.11 22.53
N LEU A 405 -10.69 11.06 21.45
CA LEU A 405 -9.22 11.08 21.49
C LEU A 405 -8.69 12.38 22.11
N ARG A 406 -9.22 13.56 21.76
CA ARG A 406 -8.81 14.84 22.40
C ARG A 406 -9.11 14.92 23.90
N LYS A 407 -10.03 14.10 24.41
CA LYS A 407 -10.36 14.02 25.83
C LYS A 407 -9.61 12.89 26.54
N SER A 408 -8.95 12.02 25.78
CA SER A 408 -8.11 10.95 26.32
C SER A 408 -6.83 11.57 26.88
N ARG A 409 -6.27 10.90 27.88
CA ARG A 409 -4.95 11.22 28.43
C ARG A 409 -3.80 10.62 27.60
N ARG A 410 -4.06 9.56 26.83
CA ARG A 410 -3.05 8.73 26.15
C ARG A 410 -2.95 8.92 24.65
N PHE A 411 -4.06 9.30 24.01
CA PHE A 411 -4.19 9.24 22.57
C PHE A 411 -4.33 10.61 21.92
N GLU A 412 -3.79 10.73 20.72
CA GLU A 412 -3.87 11.94 19.90
C GLU A 412 -4.91 11.76 18.79
N ALA A 413 -5.64 12.84 18.50
CA ALA A 413 -6.62 12.85 17.43
C ALA A 413 -5.96 13.13 16.07
N PRO A 414 -6.37 12.45 14.98
CA PRO A 414 -5.77 12.67 13.66
C PRO A 414 -5.99 14.09 13.15
N THR A 415 -5.01 14.55 12.37
CA THR A 415 -4.98 15.89 11.77
C THR A 415 -6.03 16.02 10.66
N LEU A 416 -6.38 17.27 10.32
CA LEU A 416 -7.23 17.55 9.16
C LEU A 416 -6.39 17.52 7.89
N ILE A 417 -6.92 16.94 6.81
CA ILE A 417 -6.22 16.86 5.53
C ILE A 417 -5.73 18.23 5.01
N TYR A 418 -6.48 19.31 5.24
CA TYR A 418 -6.08 20.66 4.84
C TYR A 418 -4.83 21.17 5.58
N LYS A 419 -4.62 20.75 6.84
CA LYS A 419 -3.41 21.07 7.58
C LYS A 419 -2.22 20.27 7.04
N LEU A 420 -2.44 19.02 6.63
CA LEU A 420 -1.41 18.20 5.98
C LEU A 420 -0.99 18.81 4.64
N MET A 421 -1.95 19.19 3.79
CA MET A 421 -1.68 19.89 2.51
C MET A 421 -0.81 21.14 2.72
N LYS A 422 -1.24 22.03 3.63
CA LYS A 422 -0.49 23.25 3.95
C LYS A 422 0.89 22.95 4.57
N GLY A 423 1.01 21.84 5.28
CA GLY A 423 2.23 21.44 5.97
C GLY A 423 3.37 21.02 5.04
N VAL A 424 3.08 20.74 3.77
CA VAL A 424 4.07 20.31 2.77
C VAL A 424 4.14 21.18 1.51
N ASP A 425 3.33 22.22 1.41
CA ASP A 425 3.19 23.04 0.21
C ASP A 425 4.52 23.65 -0.27
N ASP A 426 5.41 23.96 0.67
CA ASP A 426 6.75 24.49 0.45
C ASP A 426 7.85 23.42 0.43
N ILE A 427 7.51 22.13 0.57
CA ILE A 427 8.41 20.97 0.53
C ILE A 427 8.19 20.18 -0.76
N VAL A 428 6.96 19.75 -1.01
CA VAL A 428 6.54 18.99 -2.18
C VAL A 428 5.22 19.53 -2.71
N GLN A 429 5.18 19.79 -4.01
CA GLN A 429 3.96 20.29 -4.65
C GLN A 429 2.82 19.30 -4.50
N THR A 430 1.63 19.79 -4.10
CA THR A 430 0.42 18.98 -3.92
C THR A 430 -0.14 18.40 -5.23
N GLY A 431 0.44 18.78 -6.36
CA GLY A 431 0.22 18.15 -7.67
C GLY A 431 0.83 16.77 -7.84
N ASN A 432 1.71 16.34 -6.92
CA ASN A 432 2.17 14.97 -6.86
C ASN A 432 1.02 14.07 -6.35
N ILE A 433 0.17 13.61 -7.27
CA ILE A 433 -1.11 12.91 -6.97
C ILE A 433 -1.12 11.44 -7.40
N MET A 434 0.06 10.87 -7.68
CA MET A 434 0.20 9.49 -8.13
C MET A 434 0.60 8.59 -6.97
N GLY A 435 -0.05 7.44 -6.82
CA GLY A 435 0.16 6.58 -5.65
C GLY A 435 -0.23 7.32 -4.36
N GLU A 436 0.68 7.36 -3.40
CA GLU A 436 0.59 8.15 -2.17
C GLU A 436 0.91 9.63 -2.42
N GLY A 437 1.73 9.93 -3.43
CA GLY A 437 2.06 11.30 -3.83
C GLY A 437 2.56 12.20 -2.69
N TRP A 438 2.12 13.46 -2.66
CA TRP A 438 2.52 14.42 -1.61
C TRP A 438 2.12 13.98 -0.20
N PHE A 439 1.12 13.10 -0.07
CA PHE A 439 0.61 12.67 1.22
C PHE A 439 1.63 11.84 1.99
N LEU A 440 2.47 11.05 1.33
CA LEU A 440 3.56 10.35 2.01
C LEU A 440 4.55 11.30 2.71
N THR A 441 4.93 12.38 2.03
CA THR A 441 5.78 13.42 2.65
C THR A 441 5.04 14.10 3.81
N ALA A 442 3.73 14.29 3.70
CA ALA A 442 2.92 14.90 4.75
C ALA A 442 2.82 14.00 5.99
N GLU A 443 2.68 12.68 5.83
CA GLU A 443 2.74 11.73 6.95
C GLU A 443 4.09 11.80 7.68
N MET A 444 5.20 11.92 6.96
CA MET A 444 6.52 12.08 7.59
C MET A 444 6.62 13.39 8.37
N VAL A 445 6.14 14.50 7.81
CA VAL A 445 6.13 15.81 8.48
C VAL A 445 5.21 15.80 9.70
N GLU A 446 4.06 15.14 9.63
CA GLU A 446 3.16 14.96 10.77
C GLU A 446 3.85 14.20 11.90
N LEU A 447 4.45 13.04 11.61
CA LEU A 447 5.18 12.24 12.59
C LEU A 447 6.31 13.02 13.26
N ILE A 448 7.11 13.75 12.49
CA ILE A 448 8.20 14.59 13.04
C ILE A 448 7.64 15.64 14.00
N ARG A 449 6.53 16.30 13.64
CA ARG A 449 5.88 17.31 14.48
C ARG A 449 5.24 16.73 15.74
N ASP A 450 4.81 15.47 15.69
CA ASP A 450 4.26 14.72 16.80
C ASP A 450 5.34 14.05 17.68
N GLY A 451 6.61 14.44 17.49
CA GLY A 451 7.75 13.98 18.28
C GLY A 451 8.23 12.57 17.93
N VAL A 452 7.89 12.08 16.73
CA VAL A 452 8.33 10.79 16.18
C VAL A 452 9.28 11.07 15.02
N SER A 453 10.52 11.43 15.36
CA SER A 453 11.52 11.84 14.37
C SER A 453 12.21 10.67 13.67
N SER A 454 12.15 9.46 14.24
CA SER A 454 12.66 8.24 13.61
C SER A 454 11.58 7.59 12.75
N ILE A 455 11.81 7.45 11.44
CA ILE A 455 10.81 7.01 10.48
C ILE A 455 11.35 5.93 9.55
N ALA A 456 10.71 4.76 9.56
CA ALA A 456 10.88 3.71 8.56
C ALA A 456 9.95 3.98 7.37
N CYS A 457 10.53 4.38 6.24
CA CYS A 457 9.83 4.58 4.99
C CYS A 457 9.86 3.29 4.15
N VAL A 458 8.80 2.49 4.25
CA VAL A 458 8.69 1.16 3.64
C VAL A 458 8.14 1.24 2.21
N GLN A 459 8.75 0.53 1.27
CA GLN A 459 8.28 0.57 -0.12
C GLN A 459 8.65 -0.70 -0.88
N PRO A 460 7.92 -1.03 -1.96
CA PRO A 460 8.41 -2.03 -2.89
C PRO A 460 9.61 -1.52 -3.67
N PHE A 461 10.49 -2.42 -4.10
CA PHE A 461 11.58 -2.06 -4.99
C PHE A 461 11.07 -1.31 -6.25
N ALA A 462 11.81 -0.28 -6.64
CA ALA A 462 11.48 0.61 -7.77
C ALA A 462 10.11 1.33 -7.65
N CYS A 463 9.59 1.57 -6.45
CA CYS A 463 8.30 2.26 -6.25
C CYS A 463 8.30 3.68 -6.85
N LEU A 464 7.56 3.90 -7.96
CA LEU A 464 7.51 5.18 -8.67
C LEU A 464 7.22 6.38 -7.76
N PRO A 465 6.10 6.42 -7.02
CA PRO A 465 5.77 7.58 -6.19
C PRO A 465 6.75 7.79 -5.04
N ASN A 466 7.20 6.71 -4.39
CA ASN A 466 8.09 6.80 -3.23
C ASN A 466 9.51 7.19 -3.63
N HIS A 467 9.96 6.92 -4.85
CA HIS A 467 11.24 7.48 -5.34
C HIS A 467 11.25 9.00 -5.33
N VAL A 468 10.13 9.64 -5.66
CA VAL A 468 10.03 11.11 -5.73
C VAL A 468 9.64 11.69 -4.37
N THR A 469 8.52 11.25 -3.81
CA THR A 469 7.87 11.86 -2.63
C THR A 469 8.27 11.21 -1.31
N GLY A 470 8.82 10.00 -1.36
CA GLY A 470 9.38 9.29 -0.21
C GLY A 470 10.88 9.57 -0.07
N LYS A 471 11.69 8.71 -0.70
CA LYS A 471 13.16 8.77 -0.76
C LYS A 471 13.68 10.13 -1.22
N GLY A 472 13.11 10.69 -2.28
CA GLY A 472 13.53 11.98 -2.83
C GLY A 472 13.40 13.15 -1.85
N MET A 473 12.46 13.07 -0.90
CA MET A 473 12.22 14.14 0.08
C MET A 473 13.07 14.03 1.34
N ILE A 474 13.73 12.89 1.60
CA ILE A 474 14.49 12.65 2.85
C ILE A 474 15.54 13.73 3.09
N LYS A 475 16.30 14.13 2.05
CA LYS A 475 17.34 15.16 2.17
C LYS A 475 16.76 16.51 2.60
N GLU A 476 15.64 16.90 2.00
CA GLU A 476 14.97 18.17 2.30
C GLU A 476 14.33 18.14 3.69
N LEU A 477 13.73 17.02 4.09
CA LEU A 477 13.19 16.84 5.43
C LEU A 477 14.29 16.94 6.50
N ARG A 478 15.43 16.28 6.31
CA ARG A 478 16.58 16.39 7.22
C ARG A 478 17.15 17.80 7.30
N ARG A 479 17.13 18.57 6.20
CA ARG A 479 17.57 19.97 6.19
C ARG A 479 16.69 20.86 7.07
N ARG A 480 15.38 20.61 7.09
CA ARG A 480 14.39 21.40 7.85
C ARG A 480 14.20 20.92 9.28
N TYR A 481 14.35 19.62 9.48
CA TYR A 481 14.18 18.94 10.75
C TYR A 481 15.48 18.16 11.02
N PRO A 482 16.49 18.80 11.63
CA PRO A 482 17.80 18.17 11.86
C PRO A 482 17.72 16.86 12.66
N ASP A 483 16.74 16.73 13.54
CA ASP A 483 16.51 15.53 14.36
C ASP A 483 15.82 14.39 13.59
N ALA A 484 15.44 14.60 12.33
CA ALA A 484 14.73 13.59 11.53
C ALA A 484 15.66 12.44 11.11
N ASN A 485 15.45 11.28 11.71
CA ASN A 485 16.15 10.04 11.39
C ASN A 485 15.26 9.17 10.49
N ILE A 486 15.36 9.36 9.17
CA ILE A 486 14.50 8.65 8.20
C ILE A 486 15.31 7.59 7.46
N ALA A 487 14.87 6.33 7.49
CA ALA A 487 15.45 5.22 6.74
C ALA A 487 14.47 4.67 5.71
N ALA A 488 14.91 4.58 4.45
CA ALA A 488 14.13 3.93 3.40
C ALA A 488 14.44 2.43 3.35
N ILE A 489 13.40 1.60 3.40
CA ILE A 489 13.51 0.13 3.40
C ILE A 489 12.74 -0.41 2.20
N ASP A 490 13.45 -1.09 1.31
CA ASP A 490 12.89 -1.70 0.10
C ASP A 490 12.52 -3.16 0.36
N TYR A 491 11.29 -3.52 0.00
CA TYR A 491 10.74 -4.86 0.06
C TYR A 491 10.58 -5.42 -1.35
N ASP A 492 11.07 -6.64 -1.56
CA ASP A 492 11.01 -7.35 -2.83
C ASP A 492 11.16 -8.85 -2.60
N PRO A 493 10.53 -9.73 -3.41
CA PRO A 493 10.67 -11.18 -3.26
C PRO A 493 12.11 -11.68 -3.35
N GLY A 494 12.98 -10.97 -4.07
CA GLY A 494 14.39 -11.35 -4.23
C GLY A 494 15.33 -10.70 -3.20
N SER A 495 14.83 -9.80 -2.35
CA SER A 495 15.66 -9.08 -1.39
C SER A 495 15.83 -9.85 -0.07
N SER A 496 17.04 -9.83 0.49
CA SER A 496 17.32 -10.47 1.77
C SER A 496 16.55 -9.80 2.90
N GLU A 497 15.73 -10.57 3.62
CA GLU A 497 15.02 -10.11 4.83
C GLU A 497 16.02 -9.60 5.89
N VAL A 498 17.19 -10.23 5.98
CA VAL A 498 18.26 -9.83 6.91
C VAL A 498 18.73 -8.40 6.62
N ASN A 499 18.84 -8.01 5.36
CA ASN A 499 19.24 -6.64 5.00
C ASN A 499 18.16 -5.61 5.42
N GLN A 500 16.88 -5.95 5.30
CA GLN A 500 15.79 -5.09 5.73
C GLN A 500 15.75 -4.95 7.27
N LEU A 501 15.92 -6.07 7.98
CA LEU A 501 16.01 -6.10 9.44
C LEU A 501 17.21 -5.30 9.95
N ASN A 502 18.39 -5.42 9.32
CA ASN A 502 19.57 -4.65 9.71
C ASN A 502 19.36 -3.14 9.55
N ARG A 503 18.68 -2.72 8.47
CA ARG A 503 18.33 -1.30 8.26
C ARG A 503 17.36 -0.79 9.33
N LEU A 504 16.39 -1.61 9.72
CA LEU A 504 15.45 -1.27 10.78
C LEU A 504 16.14 -1.21 12.15
N LYS A 505 17.02 -2.16 12.47
CA LYS A 505 17.81 -2.15 13.72
C LYS A 505 18.74 -0.93 13.80
N LEU A 506 19.38 -0.54 12.70
CA LEU A 506 20.20 0.67 12.64
C LEU A 506 19.37 1.96 12.83
N LEU A 507 18.12 1.96 12.35
CA LEU A 507 17.19 3.06 12.60
C LEU A 507 16.84 3.12 14.10
N LEU A 508 16.52 1.96 14.70
CA LEU A 508 16.14 1.81 16.10
C LEU A 508 17.26 2.15 17.08
N SER A 509 18.50 1.76 16.79
CA SER A 509 19.66 2.04 17.66
C SER A 509 19.92 3.53 17.84
N ASN A 510 19.51 4.35 16.86
CA ASN A 510 19.64 5.80 16.86
C ASN A 510 18.32 6.51 17.19
N ALA A 511 17.26 5.78 17.55
CA ALA A 511 15.96 6.38 17.80
C ALA A 511 15.89 7.02 19.20
N PRO A 512 15.51 8.31 19.32
CA PRO A 512 15.40 8.97 20.60
C PRO A 512 14.25 8.38 21.41
N VAL A 513 14.38 8.40 22.74
CA VAL A 513 13.32 7.97 23.65
C VAL A 513 12.13 8.93 23.51
N GLY A 514 10.95 8.37 23.23
CA GLY A 514 9.72 9.13 23.06
C GLY A 514 8.93 9.31 24.35
N ARG A 515 7.77 9.97 24.22
CA ARG A 515 6.86 10.27 25.33
C ARG A 515 6.01 9.05 25.72
N HIS A 516 5.93 8.75 27.02
CA HIS A 516 5.04 7.70 27.54
C HIS A 516 3.55 8.10 27.45
N PRO A 517 2.58 7.17 27.25
CA PRO A 517 1.15 7.49 27.15
C PRO A 517 0.57 8.27 28.32
N ASP A 518 1.02 7.99 29.55
CA ASP A 518 0.57 8.67 30.77
C ASP A 518 1.55 9.77 31.26
N GLU A 519 2.47 10.22 30.41
CA GLU A 519 3.42 11.29 30.75
C GLU A 519 2.73 12.66 30.81
N GLY A 520 2.84 13.35 31.94
CA GLY A 520 2.35 14.72 32.12
C GLY A 520 3.27 15.77 31.47
N ALA A 521 2.86 17.05 31.54
CA ALA A 521 3.71 18.16 31.07
C ALA A 521 4.93 18.39 31.98
N ASP A 522 4.91 17.82 33.18
CA ASP A 522 5.99 17.76 34.18
C ASP A 522 7.04 16.67 33.88
N GLY A 523 6.84 15.87 32.83
CA GLY A 523 7.72 14.74 32.47
C GLY A 523 7.54 13.50 33.35
N MET A 524 6.64 13.55 34.33
CA MET A 524 6.35 12.44 35.24
C MET A 524 5.24 11.55 34.68
N ILE A 525 5.23 10.28 35.08
CA ILE A 525 4.18 9.33 34.68
C ILE A 525 3.08 9.29 35.73
N HIS A 526 1.86 9.67 35.31
CA HIS A 526 0.67 9.73 36.17
C HIS A 526 -0.11 8.42 36.08
N VAL A 527 0.20 7.49 36.97
CA VAL A 527 -0.35 6.13 36.97
C VAL A 527 -1.84 6.16 37.32
N PRO A 528 -2.69 5.33 36.67
CA PRO A 528 -4.11 5.24 37.01
C PRO A 528 -4.28 4.77 38.47
N GLY A 529 -4.64 5.69 39.37
CA GLY A 529 -4.69 5.44 40.82
C GLY A 529 -4.06 6.53 41.69
N GLY A 530 -3.43 7.54 41.08
CA GLY A 530 -2.92 8.73 41.78
C GLY A 530 -1.42 8.68 42.14
N GLY A 531 -0.71 7.62 41.75
CA GLY A 531 0.74 7.54 41.87
C GLY A 531 1.44 8.34 40.77
N VAL A 532 2.42 9.15 41.15
CA VAL A 532 3.32 9.85 40.23
C VAL A 532 4.67 9.16 40.30
N VAL A 533 5.18 8.69 39.17
CA VAL A 533 6.42 7.90 39.11
C VAL A 533 7.38 8.52 38.11
N GLU A 534 8.68 8.56 38.45
CA GLU A 534 9.73 8.97 37.54
C GLU A 534 9.92 7.89 36.44
N PRO A 535 9.96 8.27 35.15
CA PRO A 535 10.03 7.30 34.06
C PRO A 535 11.37 6.56 34.02
N GLU A 536 11.33 5.23 33.90
CA GLU A 536 12.51 4.45 33.52
C GLU A 536 12.74 4.59 32.01
N LEU A 537 13.92 5.06 31.61
CA LEU A 537 14.28 5.15 30.19
C LEU A 537 14.73 3.77 29.69
N ARG A 538 14.06 3.25 28.67
CA ARG A 538 14.46 2.03 27.96
C ARG A 538 14.77 2.35 26.52
N HIS A 539 15.99 2.08 26.08
CA HIS A 539 16.39 2.19 24.69
C HIS A 539 16.04 0.90 23.93
N ALA A 540 16.03 0.97 22.59
CA ALA A 540 15.90 -0.23 21.77
C ALA A 540 17.12 -1.15 21.94
N GLU A 541 16.97 -2.45 21.67
CA GLU A 541 18.09 -3.41 21.72
C GLU A 541 19.25 -2.92 20.84
N GLY A 542 20.44 -2.75 21.44
CA GLY A 542 21.63 -2.21 20.76
C GLY A 542 21.73 -0.68 20.73
N GLY A 543 20.77 0.05 21.29
CA GLY A 543 20.88 1.49 21.51
C GLY A 543 21.89 1.80 22.61
N MET A 544 23.01 2.44 22.25
CA MET A 544 23.90 3.06 23.23
C MET A 544 23.30 4.41 23.64
N ALA A 545 23.24 4.69 24.94
CA ALA A 545 23.18 6.07 25.40
C ALA A 545 24.51 6.72 25.01
N PHE A 546 24.57 7.37 23.84
CA PHE A 546 25.66 8.29 23.53
C PHE A 546 25.51 9.54 24.41
N GLY A 547 25.82 9.38 25.71
CA GLY A 547 26.39 10.48 26.47
C GLY A 547 27.85 10.53 26.05
N ASP A 548 28.21 11.53 25.26
CA ASP A 548 29.61 11.84 25.02
C ASP A 548 30.19 12.33 26.35
N THR A 549 30.71 11.39 27.16
CA THR A 549 31.25 11.71 28.50
C THR A 549 32.62 12.34 28.44
N GLU A 550 33.22 12.43 27.24
CA GLU A 550 34.50 13.09 27.02
C GLU A 550 34.29 14.28 26.09
N PRO A 551 34.34 15.53 26.60
CA PRO A 551 34.35 16.68 25.69
C PRO A 551 35.57 16.57 24.78
N VAL A 552 35.36 16.68 23.46
CA VAL A 552 36.44 16.72 22.48
C VAL A 552 37.45 17.77 22.92
N ASN A 553 38.67 17.32 23.22
CA ASN A 553 39.72 18.20 23.70
C ASN A 553 40.09 19.16 22.56
N ALA A 554 40.17 20.46 22.83
CA ALA A 554 40.41 21.46 21.77
C ALA A 554 41.72 21.23 21.00
N SER A 555 42.65 20.44 21.57
CA SER A 555 43.89 19.98 20.94
C SER A 555 43.69 18.96 19.81
N ASP A 556 42.55 18.28 19.78
CA ASP A 556 42.24 17.20 18.82
C ASP A 556 41.41 17.71 17.64
N MET A 557 41.01 18.98 17.67
CA MET A 557 40.41 19.63 16.52
C MET A 557 41.49 19.99 15.50
N PRO A 558 41.35 19.59 14.22
CA PRO A 558 42.31 19.96 13.20
C PRO A 558 42.40 21.48 13.09
N VAL A 559 43.63 22.00 13.18
CA VAL A 559 43.91 23.42 13.00
C VAL A 559 43.49 23.80 11.57
N ALA A 560 42.60 24.78 11.46
CA ALA A 560 42.19 25.30 10.17
C ALA A 560 43.38 26.03 9.53
N ASP A 561 43.86 25.51 8.39
CA ASP A 561 44.76 26.22 7.46
C ASP A 561 43.99 27.24 6.61
#